data_AF-A0A2G9XF44-F1
#
_entry.id   AF-A0A2G9XF44-F1
#
_cell.length_a   1.000
_cell.length_b   1.000
_cell.length_c   1.000
_cell.angle_alpha   90.00
_cell.angle_beta   90.00
_cell.angle_gamma   90.00
#
_symmetry.space_group_name_H-M   'P 1'
#
loop_
_entity.id
_entity.type
_entity.pdbx_description
1 polymer ?
#
loop_
_entity_poly.entity_id
_entity_poly.type
_entity_poly.pdbx_seq_one_letter_code
_entity_poly.pdbx_strand_id
1 'polypeptide(L)'
;MSFMRKVLNDLQLSIIGIIDANRIARIINIDRFHENKNIIKEAYTDYVNSISSEDMALSLSTAAFCKTLIEKIKPKSILDLGSGFSSYVFRSYSEKNECSVTSVDTSETWLQRTTQYLQRNRLNIDNLISWDDFINLSKDKKFDFILHDIGDIEMK
;
A
#
# COMPACT_ATOMS: atom_id res chain seq x y z
N MET A 1 14.33 28.11 28.38
CA MET A 1 13.60 28.88 27.35
C MET A 1 14.24 28.54 26.01
N SER A 2 13.61 28.04 24.94
CA SER A 2 12.21 27.80 24.53
C SER A 2 12.12 26.35 23.99
N PHE A 3 11.11 25.50 24.21
CA PHE A 3 9.68 25.48 23.85
C PHE A 3 9.35 25.69 22.34
N MET A 4 8.77 24.63 21.77
CA MET A 4 7.93 24.50 20.56
C MET A 4 8.53 24.70 19.15
N ARG A 5 8.81 23.57 18.50
CA ARG A 5 8.20 23.20 17.20
C ARG A 5 7.74 21.74 17.30
N LYS A 6 6.51 21.48 17.76
CA LYS A 6 5.40 21.20 16.83
C LYS A 6 5.72 20.02 15.90
N VAL A 7 6.06 18.84 16.44
CA VAL A 7 5.85 17.58 15.71
C VAL A 7 4.39 17.21 15.89
N LEU A 8 3.53 17.91 15.14
CA LEU A 8 2.16 17.50 14.93
C LEU A 8 2.18 16.60 13.69
N ASN A 9 1.93 15.30 13.92
CA ASN A 9 1.32 14.35 12.98
C ASN A 9 2.13 13.62 11.89
N ASP A 10 3.45 13.48 11.97
CA ASP A 10 4.16 12.53 11.10
C ASP A 10 4.74 11.36 11.91
N LEU A 11 3.89 10.37 12.21
CA LEU A 11 4.36 9.10 12.76
C LEU A 11 5.03 8.30 11.63
N GLN A 12 6.32 8.53 11.41
CA GLN A 12 7.11 7.71 10.49
C GLN A 12 7.44 6.37 11.18
N LEU A 13 6.70 5.31 10.82
CA LEU A 13 6.94 3.95 11.27
C LEU A 13 7.83 3.21 10.26
N SER A 14 9.11 3.07 10.58
CA SER A 14 10.02 2.17 9.87
C SER A 14 10.07 0.84 10.61
N ILE A 15 9.49 -0.22 10.03
CA ILE A 15 9.48 -1.56 10.62
C ILE A 15 10.53 -2.40 9.88
N ILE A 16 11.61 -2.77 10.58
CA ILE A 16 12.65 -3.66 10.05
C ILE A 16 12.57 -4.99 10.81
N GLY A 17 11.93 -5.99 10.20
CA GLY A 17 11.91 -7.38 10.69
C GLY A 17 11.16 -7.63 12.01
N ILE A 18 11.45 -8.79 12.63
CA ILE A 18 10.79 -9.35 13.82
C ILE A 18 10.98 -8.51 15.10
N ILE A 19 11.96 -7.58 15.08
CA ILE A 19 12.46 -6.86 16.27
C ILE A 19 11.39 -5.93 16.89
N ASP A 20 10.33 -5.58 16.16
CA ASP A 20 9.31 -4.63 16.62
C ASP A 20 7.93 -5.24 16.94
N ALA A 21 7.82 -6.55 17.17
CA ALA A 21 6.52 -7.20 17.47
C ALA A 21 5.73 -6.51 18.60
N ASN A 22 6.39 -6.06 19.67
CA ASN A 22 5.75 -5.33 20.78
C ASN A 22 5.32 -3.90 20.41
N ARG A 23 6.07 -3.23 19.53
CA ARG A 23 5.69 -1.90 19.00
C ARG A 23 4.52 -2.05 18.04
N ILE A 24 4.58 -3.03 17.16
CA ILE A 24 3.50 -3.42 16.25
C ILE A 24 2.24 -3.73 17.05
N ALA A 25 2.31 -4.56 18.09
CA ALA A 25 1.16 -4.90 18.93
C ALA A 25 0.54 -3.69 19.66
N ARG A 26 1.30 -2.61 19.88
CA ARG A 26 0.77 -1.33 20.41
C ARG A 26 0.10 -0.48 19.33
N ILE A 27 0.48 -0.68 18.07
CA ILE A 27 -0.01 0.08 16.92
C ILE A 27 -1.21 -0.61 16.30
N ILE A 28 -1.21 -1.94 16.16
CA ILE A 28 -2.31 -2.69 15.56
C ILE A 28 -3.13 -3.41 16.61
N ASN A 29 -4.45 -3.44 16.39
CA ASN A 29 -5.30 -4.40 17.07
C ASN A 29 -5.14 -5.75 16.35
N ILE A 30 -4.69 -6.78 17.07
CA ILE A 30 -4.40 -8.10 16.48
C ILE A 30 -5.66 -8.81 15.98
N ASP A 31 -6.78 -8.65 16.67
CA ASP A 31 -8.07 -9.20 16.24
C ASP A 31 -8.48 -8.54 14.93
N ARG A 32 -8.32 -7.21 14.84
CA ARG A 32 -8.59 -6.47 13.61
C ARG A 32 -7.69 -6.90 12.45
N PHE A 33 -6.43 -7.20 12.73
CA PHE A 33 -5.52 -7.78 11.74
C PHE A 33 -6.02 -9.13 11.21
N HIS A 34 -6.45 -10.03 12.10
CA HIS A 34 -6.99 -11.33 11.71
C HIS A 34 -8.31 -11.21 10.93
N GLU A 35 -9.21 -10.31 11.34
CA GLU A 35 -10.43 -9.97 10.59
C GLU A 35 -10.08 -9.49 9.18
N ASN A 36 -9.19 -8.51 9.06
CA ASN A 36 -8.78 -7.97 7.77
C ASN A 36 -8.11 -9.02 6.88
N LYS A 37 -7.30 -9.91 7.47
CA LYS A 37 -6.70 -11.04 6.76
C LYS A 37 -7.77 -11.97 6.19
N ASN A 38 -8.80 -12.29 6.96
CA ASN A 38 -9.91 -13.11 6.48
C ASN A 38 -10.72 -12.40 5.37
N ILE A 39 -10.99 -11.10 5.54
CA ILE A 39 -11.75 -10.29 4.56
C ILE A 39 -11.08 -10.29 3.18
N ILE A 40 -9.75 -10.15 3.12
CA ILE A 40 -9.04 -10.04 1.84
C ILE A 40 -8.54 -11.39 1.30
N LYS A 41 -8.71 -12.49 2.06
CA LYS A 41 -8.16 -13.82 1.72
C LYS A 41 -8.67 -14.35 0.39
N GLU A 42 -9.96 -14.20 0.12
CA GLU A 42 -10.57 -14.68 -1.13
C GLU A 42 -10.01 -13.92 -2.33
N ALA A 43 -10.01 -12.57 -2.26
CA ALA A 43 -9.41 -11.74 -3.30
C ALA A 43 -7.92 -12.03 -3.51
N TYR A 44 -7.16 -12.26 -2.43
CA TYR A 44 -5.75 -12.66 -2.53
C TYR A 44 -5.60 -14.00 -3.27
N THR A 45 -6.42 -14.99 -2.91
CA THR A 45 -6.41 -16.32 -3.54
C THR A 45 -6.73 -16.21 -5.03
N ASP A 46 -7.70 -15.39 -5.40
CA ASP A 46 -8.02 -15.11 -6.80
C ASP A 46 -6.85 -14.41 -7.52
N TYR A 47 -6.22 -13.41 -6.90
CA TYR A 47 -5.09 -12.68 -7.47
C TYR A 47 -3.90 -13.60 -7.76
N VAL A 48 -3.50 -14.45 -6.79
CA VAL A 48 -2.35 -15.36 -6.96
C VAL A 48 -2.63 -16.52 -7.91
N ASN A 49 -3.89 -16.80 -8.21
CA ASN A 49 -4.25 -17.83 -9.19
C ASN A 49 -4.42 -17.26 -10.60
N SER A 50 -4.67 -15.96 -10.75
CA SER A 50 -5.06 -15.36 -12.04
C SER A 50 -4.09 -14.30 -12.58
N ILE A 51 -3.25 -13.67 -11.74
CA ILE A 51 -2.42 -12.52 -12.12
C ILE A 51 -0.92 -12.72 -11.84
N SER A 52 -0.58 -13.20 -10.65
CA SER A 52 0.80 -13.29 -10.13
C SER A 52 1.03 -14.65 -9.47
N SER A 53 2.26 -15.15 -9.41
CA SER A 53 2.59 -16.22 -8.47
C SER A 53 2.56 -15.67 -7.03
N GLU A 54 2.42 -16.57 -6.05
CA GLU A 54 2.46 -16.22 -4.63
C GLU A 54 3.80 -15.58 -4.23
N ASP A 55 4.92 -16.04 -4.81
CA ASP A 55 6.27 -15.52 -4.53
C ASP A 55 6.49 -14.08 -5.02
N MET A 56 5.74 -13.64 -6.02
CA MET A 56 5.83 -12.29 -6.61
C MET A 56 4.78 -11.33 -6.05
N ALA A 57 3.77 -11.85 -5.36
CA ALA A 57 2.71 -11.04 -4.78
C ALA A 57 3.09 -10.58 -3.37
N LEU A 58 2.68 -9.37 -3.00
CA LEU A 58 2.72 -8.93 -1.60
C LEU A 58 1.98 -9.96 -0.72
N SER A 59 2.68 -10.59 0.22
CA SER A 59 2.10 -11.68 1.01
C SER A 59 0.76 -11.29 1.65
N LEU A 60 -0.17 -12.25 1.76
CA LEU A 60 -1.48 -12.03 2.37
C LEU A 60 -1.38 -11.39 3.77
N SER A 61 -0.38 -11.79 4.56
CA SER A 61 -0.17 -11.22 5.90
C SER A 61 0.28 -9.76 5.83
N THR A 62 1.18 -9.41 4.92
CA THR A 62 1.62 -8.02 4.73
C THR A 62 0.49 -7.14 4.21
N ALA A 63 -0.31 -7.65 3.27
CA ALA A 63 -1.50 -6.97 2.74
C ALA A 63 -2.53 -6.69 3.86
N ALA A 64 -2.80 -7.68 4.72
CA ALA A 64 -3.70 -7.53 5.86
C ALA A 64 -3.18 -6.53 6.90
N PHE A 65 -1.86 -6.51 7.10
CA PHE A 65 -1.20 -5.54 7.95
C PHE A 65 -1.36 -4.12 7.42
N CYS A 66 -1.11 -3.90 6.13
CA CYS A 66 -1.31 -2.61 5.46
C CYS A 66 -2.77 -2.15 5.58
N LYS A 67 -3.74 -3.04 5.32
CA LYS A 67 -5.17 -2.74 5.49
C LYS A 67 -5.49 -2.29 6.92
N THR A 68 -4.91 -2.94 7.91
CA THR A 68 -5.13 -2.61 9.32
C THR A 68 -4.52 -1.25 9.68
N LEU A 69 -3.36 -0.92 9.13
CA LEU A 69 -2.73 0.38 9.33
C LEU A 69 -3.52 1.52 8.69
N ILE A 70 -3.94 1.40 7.43
CA ILE A 70 -4.70 2.47 6.75
C ILE A 70 -6.08 2.69 7.38
N GLU A 71 -6.73 1.65 7.90
CA GLU A 71 -7.98 1.80 8.65
C GLU A 71 -7.81 2.56 9.97
N LYS A 72 -6.64 2.42 10.61
CA LYS A 72 -6.30 3.11 11.85
C LYS A 72 -5.84 4.55 11.61
N ILE A 73 -4.89 4.74 10.69
CA ILE A 73 -4.26 6.03 10.39
C ILE A 73 -5.22 6.93 9.63
N LYS A 74 -6.08 6.33 8.79
CA LYS A 74 -7.01 7.02 7.88
C LYS A 74 -6.31 8.04 6.97
N PRO A 75 -5.31 7.60 6.17
CA PRO A 75 -4.58 8.51 5.29
C PRO A 75 -5.51 9.11 4.24
N LYS A 76 -5.23 10.35 3.82
CA LYS A 76 -5.92 10.99 2.68
C LYS A 76 -5.20 10.76 1.36
N SER A 77 -3.94 10.34 1.43
CA SER A 77 -3.08 10.10 0.28
C SER A 77 -2.15 8.91 0.54
N ILE A 78 -2.22 7.92 -0.34
CA ILE A 78 -1.41 6.69 -0.30
C ILE A 78 -0.49 6.67 -1.53
N LEU A 79 0.80 6.46 -1.29
CA LEU A 79 1.77 6.07 -2.31
C LEU A 79 2.08 4.58 -2.16
N ASP A 80 1.90 3.86 -3.25
CA ASP A 80 2.12 2.43 -3.38
C ASP A 80 3.24 2.21 -4.39
N LEU A 81 4.47 2.11 -3.90
CA LEU A 81 5.66 1.86 -4.73
C LEU A 81 5.78 0.35 -4.92
N GLY A 82 5.30 -0.16 -6.04
CA GLY A 82 5.17 -1.59 -6.34
C GLY A 82 3.71 -1.92 -6.53
N SER A 83 3.28 -2.02 -7.79
CA SER A 83 1.87 -2.26 -8.10
C SER A 83 1.50 -3.74 -7.91
N GLY A 84 0.21 -4.02 -7.76
CA GLY A 84 -0.29 -5.38 -7.67
C GLY A 84 -1.39 -5.53 -6.63
N PHE A 85 -1.24 -6.52 -5.74
CA PHE A 85 -2.27 -6.80 -4.74
C PHE A 85 -2.39 -5.70 -3.68
N SER A 86 -1.30 -5.00 -3.35
CA SER A 86 -1.32 -3.78 -2.53
C SER A 86 -2.27 -2.73 -3.12
N SER A 87 -2.18 -2.51 -4.43
CA SER A 87 -3.02 -1.56 -5.16
C SER A 87 -4.51 -1.90 -5.04
N TYR A 88 -4.87 -3.19 -5.07
CA TYR A 88 -6.23 -3.66 -4.80
C TYR A 88 -6.68 -3.32 -3.38
N VAL A 89 -5.84 -3.59 -2.38
CA VAL A 89 -6.16 -3.33 -0.96
C VAL A 89 -6.39 -1.84 -0.73
N PHE A 90 -5.49 -0.98 -1.23
CA PHE A 90 -5.58 0.47 -1.04
C PHE A 90 -6.78 1.07 -1.77
N ARG A 91 -7.10 0.59 -2.98
CA ARG A 91 -8.28 1.07 -3.72
C ARG A 91 -9.59 0.60 -3.12
N SER A 92 -9.63 -0.64 -2.64
CA SER A 92 -10.78 -1.13 -1.85
C SER A 92 -11.04 -0.28 -0.60
N TYR A 93 -9.98 0.29 -0.01
CA TYR A 93 -10.09 1.26 1.07
C TYR A 93 -10.60 2.62 0.57
N SER A 94 -10.06 3.16 -0.53
CA SER A 94 -10.48 4.47 -1.07
C SER A 94 -11.93 4.52 -1.55
N GLU A 95 -12.54 3.41 -1.98
CA GLU A 95 -13.96 3.39 -2.38
C GLU A 95 -14.91 3.89 -1.27
N LYS A 96 -14.50 3.77 -0.01
CA LYS A 96 -15.33 4.12 1.17
C LYS A 96 -14.77 5.30 1.96
N ASN A 97 -13.65 5.87 1.53
CA ASN A 97 -12.93 6.89 2.28
C ASN A 97 -12.43 7.97 1.33
N GLU A 98 -12.36 9.23 1.78
CA GLU A 98 -11.77 10.32 1.01
C GLU A 98 -10.24 10.19 0.95
N CYS A 99 -9.76 9.19 0.21
CA CYS A 99 -8.36 8.84 0.08
C CYS A 99 -7.98 8.69 -1.39
N SER A 100 -6.90 9.34 -1.79
CA SER A 100 -6.28 9.14 -3.11
C SER A 100 -5.22 8.06 -3.03
N VAL A 101 -5.08 7.26 -4.09
CA VAL A 101 -4.04 6.22 -4.20
C VAL A 101 -3.26 6.44 -5.47
N THR A 102 -1.93 6.54 -5.36
CA THR A 102 -1.01 6.53 -6.50
C THR A 102 -0.18 5.25 -6.40
N SER A 103 -0.30 4.38 -7.41
CA SER A 103 0.48 3.14 -7.51
C SER A 103 1.51 3.30 -8.63
N VAL A 104 2.75 2.97 -8.32
CA VAL A 104 3.90 3.16 -9.20
C VAL A 104 4.56 1.82 -9.45
N ASP A 105 4.96 1.57 -10.69
CA ASP A 105 5.75 0.38 -11.03
C ASP A 105 6.83 0.72 -12.07
N THR A 106 7.89 -0.07 -12.07
CA THR A 106 8.93 0.00 -13.12
C THR A 106 8.57 -0.89 -14.32
N SER A 107 7.64 -1.85 -14.13
CA SER A 107 7.19 -2.78 -15.16
C SER A 107 5.84 -2.39 -15.72
N GLU A 108 5.83 -1.92 -16.97
CA GLU A 108 4.60 -1.63 -17.72
C GLU A 108 3.68 -2.86 -17.83
N THR A 109 4.26 -4.05 -17.98
CA THR A 109 3.48 -5.30 -17.99
C THR A 109 2.78 -5.54 -16.65
N TRP A 110 3.42 -5.17 -15.54
CA TRP A 110 2.83 -5.32 -14.22
C TRP A 110 1.73 -4.28 -13.98
N LEU A 111 1.92 -3.03 -14.42
CA LEU A 111 0.86 -2.01 -14.40
C LEU A 111 -0.38 -2.47 -15.17
N GLN A 112 -0.21 -3.08 -16.35
CA GLN A 112 -1.32 -3.60 -17.14
C GLN A 112 -2.05 -4.75 -16.43
N ARG A 113 -1.31 -5.68 -15.83
CA ARG A 113 -1.89 -6.78 -15.03
C ARG A 113 -2.68 -6.25 -13.83
N THR A 114 -2.10 -5.31 -13.09
CA THR A 114 -2.76 -4.65 -11.97
C THR A 114 -4.01 -3.91 -12.44
N THR A 115 -3.94 -3.18 -13.55
CA THR A 115 -5.08 -2.47 -14.15
C THR A 115 -6.22 -3.44 -14.48
N GLN A 116 -5.93 -4.55 -15.15
CA GLN A 116 -6.93 -5.56 -15.49
C GLN A 116 -7.58 -6.15 -14.24
N TYR A 117 -6.80 -6.44 -13.21
CA TYR A 117 -7.32 -6.97 -11.95
C TYR A 117 -8.25 -5.97 -11.25
N LEU A 118 -7.87 -4.69 -11.19
CA LEU A 118 -8.69 -3.63 -10.61
C LEU A 118 -9.99 -3.40 -11.39
N GLN A 119 -9.93 -3.40 -12.73
CA GLN A 119 -11.12 -3.28 -13.57
C GLN A 119 -12.11 -4.43 -13.35
N ARG A 120 -11.62 -5.68 -13.27
CA ARG A 120 -12.45 -6.86 -12.97
C ARG A 120 -13.17 -6.72 -11.63
N ASN A 121 -12.51 -6.12 -10.64
CA ASN A 121 -13.06 -5.85 -9.32
C ASN A 121 -13.81 -4.51 -9.21
N ARG A 122 -14.00 -3.80 -10.34
CA ARG A 122 -14.69 -2.50 -10.42
C ARG A 122 -14.09 -1.42 -9.51
N LEU A 123 -12.76 -1.44 -9.36
CA LEU A 123 -12.02 -0.44 -8.60
C LEU A 123 -11.44 0.64 -9.52
N ASN A 124 -11.21 1.83 -8.97
CA ASN A 124 -10.60 2.94 -9.71
C ASN A 124 -9.20 2.57 -10.24
N ILE A 125 -8.92 2.89 -11.51
CA ILE A 125 -7.63 2.67 -12.16
C ILE A 125 -6.82 3.96 -12.38
N ASP A 126 -7.31 5.10 -11.92
CA ASP A 126 -6.58 6.36 -11.98
C ASP A 126 -5.29 6.28 -11.17
N ASN A 127 -4.27 7.04 -11.58
CA ASN A 127 -2.97 7.12 -10.91
C ASN A 127 -2.26 5.75 -10.72
N LEU A 128 -2.45 4.83 -11.67
CA LEU A 128 -1.47 3.79 -11.96
C LEU A 128 -0.49 4.34 -12.99
N ILE A 129 0.75 4.56 -12.58
CA ILE A 129 1.74 5.29 -13.38
C ILE A 129 3.08 4.57 -13.40
N SER A 130 3.85 4.82 -14.45
CA SER A 130 5.23 4.35 -14.54
C SER A 130 6.13 5.09 -13.55
N TRP A 131 7.29 4.49 -13.24
CA TRP A 131 8.34 5.16 -12.48
C TRP A 131 8.77 6.49 -13.12
N ASP A 132 8.88 6.53 -14.45
CA ASP A 132 9.26 7.74 -15.19
C ASP A 132 8.21 8.85 -15.06
N ASP A 133 6.92 8.51 -15.06
CA ASP A 133 5.86 9.49 -14.79
C ASP A 133 5.89 9.94 -13.32
N PHE A 134 6.24 9.03 -12.40
CA PHE A 134 6.32 9.34 -10.98
C PHE A 134 7.45 10.34 -10.66
N ILE A 135 8.65 10.18 -11.22
CA ILE A 135 9.76 11.13 -11.01
C ILE A 135 9.46 12.52 -11.59
N ASN A 136 8.54 12.59 -12.55
CA ASN A 136 8.07 13.83 -13.18
C ASN A 136 6.85 14.45 -12.47
N LEU A 137 6.27 13.79 -11.45
CA LEU A 137 5.26 14.42 -10.60
C LEU A 137 5.83 15.63 -9.87
N SER A 138 4.96 16.59 -9.56
CA SER A 138 5.33 17.75 -8.75
C SER A 138 6.03 17.32 -7.47
N LYS A 139 7.23 17.87 -7.22
CA LYS A 139 8.02 17.66 -6.00
C LYS A 139 7.26 18.04 -4.72
N ASP A 140 6.21 18.82 -4.84
CA ASP A 140 5.37 19.26 -3.71
C ASP A 140 4.28 18.25 -3.35
N LYS A 141 4.11 17.15 -4.11
CA LYS A 141 3.13 16.11 -3.79
C LYS A 141 3.59 15.36 -2.54
N LYS A 142 2.75 15.38 -1.51
CA LYS A 142 2.96 14.67 -0.24
C LYS A 142 2.03 13.48 -0.13
N PHE A 143 2.48 12.47 0.61
CA PHE A 143 1.72 11.28 0.90
C PHE A 143 1.72 11.01 2.40
N ASP A 144 0.56 10.67 2.95
CA ASP A 144 0.38 10.43 4.39
C ASP A 144 0.63 8.96 4.76
N PHE A 145 0.69 8.09 3.75
CA PHE A 145 1.06 6.68 3.88
C PHE A 145 1.85 6.24 2.65
N ILE A 146 2.97 5.55 2.87
CA ILE A 146 3.84 5.05 1.81
C ILE A 146 4.09 3.57 2.05
N LEU A 147 3.75 2.74 1.08
CA LEU A 147 4.25 1.38 0.97
C LEU A 147 5.42 1.36 -0.02
N HIS A 148 6.54 0.75 0.39
CA HIS A 148 7.69 0.51 -0.46
C HIS A 148 7.88 -0.99 -0.66
N ASP A 149 7.51 -1.47 -1.84
CA ASP A 149 7.55 -2.86 -2.29
C ASP A 149 8.19 -3.04 -3.68
N ILE A 150 8.73 -1.96 -4.27
CA ILE A 150 9.63 -2.04 -5.41
C ILE A 150 10.97 -2.63 -4.92
N GLY A 151 11.44 -3.69 -5.59
CA GLY A 151 12.78 -4.26 -5.39
C GLY A 151 13.89 -3.28 -5.81
N ASP A 152 15.15 -3.68 -5.67
CA ASP A 152 16.29 -2.81 -6.01
C ASP A 152 16.14 -2.24 -7.44
N ILE A 153 15.88 -0.93 -7.50
CA ILE A 153 16.01 -0.16 -8.72
C ILE A 153 17.51 -0.01 -8.92
N GLU A 154 18.10 -0.76 -9.85
CA GLU A 154 19.43 -0.40 -10.34
C GLU A 154 19.32 1.00 -10.95
N MET A 155 19.70 2.00 -10.16
CA MET A 155 19.94 3.34 -10.65
C MET A 155 21.10 3.24 -11.64
N LYS A 156 20.79 3.29 -12.94
CA LYS A 156 21.79 3.45 -13.99
C LYS A 156 22.40 4.86 -13.94
#